data_AF-A0A3S0AND9-F1
#
_entry.id   AF-A0A3S0AND9-F1
#
_cell.length_a   1.000
_cell.length_b   1.000
_cell.length_c   1.000
_cell.angle_alpha   90.00
_cell.angle_beta   90.00
_cell.angle_gamma   90.00
#
_symmetry.space_group_name_H-M   'P 1'
#
loop_
_entity.id
_entity.type
_entity.pdbx_description
1 polymer ?
#
loop_
_entity_poly.entity_id
_entity_poly.type
_entity_poly.pdbx_seq_one_letter_code
_entity_poly.pdbx_strand_id
1 'polypeptide(L)'
;MNIRNDRYSAPDNRLDPTFSPLMPYEPAARKRKWLTGVLSMVVPGLGHFYLGLMQRGLFFMLLVVLDIFMITFLANQQNTSAPAVTLFSLCLPVVYFYSLFDALQLTDRLNRYAELLQMAGTAWEGEYPASLQRMMKGTNLGILLIVTGCLVFLVSKKPDWFSFLYNMMGSLIGSCVLILAGLAMFVLDTRKNK
;
A
#
# COMPACT_ATOMS: atom_id res chain seq x y z
N MET A 1 52.78 34.28 -28.64
CA MET A 1 52.02 33.65 -27.54
C MET A 1 50.99 34.67 -27.07
N ASN A 2 49.76 34.60 -27.60
CA ASN A 2 48.72 35.59 -27.35
C ASN A 2 47.60 34.89 -26.56
N ILE A 3 47.48 35.22 -25.27
CA ILE A 3 46.53 34.61 -24.35
C ILE A 3 45.15 35.21 -24.66
N ARG A 4 44.29 34.41 -25.26
CA ARG A 4 42.91 34.79 -25.58
C ARG A 4 42.14 34.90 -24.27
N ASN A 5 41.86 36.14 -23.87
CA ASN A 5 41.16 36.47 -22.65
C ASN A 5 39.65 36.34 -22.93
N ASP A 6 39.16 35.10 -22.91
CA ASP A 6 37.75 34.78 -23.12
C ASP A 6 36.97 35.23 -21.88
N ARG A 7 36.58 36.50 -21.87
CA ARG A 7 35.68 37.03 -20.85
C ARG A 7 34.38 36.24 -20.93
N TYR A 8 34.02 35.58 -19.85
CA TYR A 8 32.65 35.13 -19.61
C TYR A 8 31.75 36.38 -19.66
N SER A 9 31.11 36.61 -20.79
CA SER A 9 30.03 37.59 -20.88
C SER A 9 28.88 37.06 -20.04
N ALA A 10 28.55 37.76 -18.94
CA ALA A 10 27.33 37.49 -18.21
C ALA A 10 26.15 37.60 -19.20
N PRO A 11 25.16 36.67 -19.17
CA PRO A 11 24.01 36.75 -20.05
C PRO A 11 23.32 38.10 -19.85
N ASP A 12 23.06 38.77 -20.97
CA ASP A 12 22.36 40.03 -21.03
C ASP A 12 20.93 39.82 -20.50
N ASN A 13 20.62 40.39 -19.32
CA ASN A 13 19.28 40.37 -18.71
C ASN A 13 18.26 41.24 -19.48
N ARG A 14 18.43 41.39 -20.80
CA ARG A 14 17.37 41.85 -21.69
C ARG A 14 16.33 40.74 -21.74
N LEU A 15 15.29 40.93 -20.95
CA LEU A 15 14.06 40.16 -20.94
C LEU A 15 13.61 39.97 -22.40
N ASP A 16 13.86 38.79 -22.96
CA ASP A 16 13.36 38.40 -24.27
C ASP A 16 11.82 38.39 -24.14
N PRO A 17 11.07 39.27 -24.85
CA PRO A 17 9.62 39.37 -24.69
C PRO A 17 8.89 38.11 -25.18
N THR A 18 9.61 37.16 -25.76
CA THR A 18 9.11 35.83 -26.14
C THR A 18 9.08 34.83 -24.97
N PHE A 19 9.67 35.17 -23.81
CA PHE A 19 9.38 34.45 -22.58
C PHE A 19 7.97 34.79 -22.13
N SER A 20 7.02 33.94 -22.51
CA SER A 20 5.71 33.90 -21.85
C SER A 20 5.98 33.67 -20.36
N PRO A 21 5.60 34.59 -19.45
CA PRO A 21 5.82 34.38 -18.03
C PRO A 21 5.19 33.04 -17.67
N LEU A 22 6.02 32.18 -17.09
CA LEU A 22 5.70 30.84 -16.67
C LEU A 22 4.27 30.79 -16.12
N MET A 23 3.48 29.86 -16.66
CA MET A 23 2.09 29.60 -16.28
C MET A 23 1.91 29.84 -14.78
N PRO A 24 0.96 30.70 -14.35
CA PRO A 24 0.65 30.84 -12.94
C PRO A 24 0.43 29.45 -12.35
N TYR A 25 1.26 29.07 -11.36
CA TYR A 25 0.98 27.91 -10.53
C TYR A 25 -0.29 28.26 -9.75
N GLU A 26 -1.45 27.94 -10.34
CA GLU A 26 -2.73 28.00 -9.64
C GLU A 26 -2.60 27.11 -8.40
N PRO A 27 -2.55 27.69 -7.19
CA PRO A 27 -2.38 26.88 -5.99
C PRO A 27 -3.55 25.92 -5.92
N ALA A 28 -3.26 24.62 -5.81
CA ALA A 28 -4.28 23.59 -5.75
C ALA A 28 -5.28 23.95 -4.62
N ALA A 29 -6.51 24.29 -5.02
CA ALA A 29 -7.52 24.77 -4.10
C ALA A 29 -7.73 23.78 -2.94
N ARG A 30 -7.84 24.32 -1.72
CA ARG A 30 -8.01 23.54 -0.49
C ARG A 30 -9.13 22.50 -0.66
N LYS A 31 -8.79 21.21 -0.52
CA LYS A 31 -9.75 20.12 -0.65
C LYS A 31 -10.65 20.08 0.58
N ARG A 32 -11.96 19.93 0.37
CA ARG A 32 -12.96 19.93 1.45
C ARG A 32 -13.00 18.57 2.15
N LYS A 33 -12.53 18.52 3.41
CA LYS A 33 -12.51 17.30 4.25
C LYS A 33 -13.88 16.63 4.35
N TRP A 34 -14.94 17.42 4.51
CA TRP A 34 -16.30 16.92 4.60
C TRP A 34 -16.72 16.18 3.31
N LEU A 35 -16.39 16.73 2.14
CA LEU A 35 -16.73 16.10 0.87
C LEU A 35 -15.94 14.80 0.65
N THR A 36 -14.65 14.77 1.02
CA THR A 36 -13.86 13.53 1.02
C THR A 36 -14.48 12.46 1.93
N GLY A 37 -14.89 12.85 3.14
CA GLY A 37 -15.51 11.95 4.11
C GLY A 37 -16.83 11.39 3.60
N VAL A 38 -17.71 12.25 3.08
CA VAL A 38 -19.00 11.84 2.50
C VAL A 38 -18.79 10.91 1.31
N LEU A 39 -17.89 11.24 0.36
CA LEU A 39 -17.60 10.37 -0.78
C LEU A 39 -17.05 9.00 -0.35
N SER A 40 -16.14 8.98 0.62
CA SER A 40 -15.57 7.73 1.14
C SER A 40 -16.58 6.90 1.94
N MET A 41 -17.62 7.53 2.48
CA MET A 41 -18.73 6.86 3.16
C MET A 41 -19.73 6.27 2.16
N VAL A 42 -19.96 6.89 1.01
CA VAL A 42 -20.90 6.29 0.02
C VAL A 42 -20.29 5.04 -0.61
N VAL A 43 -19.01 5.08 -0.99
CA VAL A 43 -18.30 3.91 -1.54
C VAL A 43 -16.88 3.87 -1.00
N PRO A 44 -16.44 2.72 -0.45
CA PRO A 44 -15.07 2.56 0.02
C PRO A 44 -14.09 2.84 -1.13
N GLY A 45 -13.17 3.79 -0.93
CA GLY A 45 -12.17 4.20 -1.92
C GLY A 45 -12.55 5.40 -2.82
N LEU A 46 -13.79 5.89 -2.82
CA LEU A 46 -14.16 7.08 -3.61
C LEU A 46 -13.56 8.38 -3.05
N GLY A 47 -13.32 8.47 -1.74
CA GLY A 47 -12.65 9.62 -1.13
C GLY A 47 -11.24 9.84 -1.69
N HIS A 48 -10.50 8.75 -1.96
CA HIS A 48 -9.18 8.83 -2.56
C HIS A 48 -9.22 9.32 -4.01
N PHE A 49 -10.29 9.04 -4.76
CA PHE A 49 -10.46 9.55 -6.13
C PHE A 49 -10.64 11.06 -6.14
N TYR A 50 -11.40 11.61 -5.18
CA TYR A 50 -11.56 13.06 -5.04
C TYR A 50 -10.23 13.80 -4.77
N LEU A 51 -9.31 13.13 -4.09
CA LEU A 51 -7.96 13.62 -3.81
C LEU A 51 -6.98 13.42 -4.98
N GLY A 52 -7.37 12.72 -6.05
CA GLY A 52 -6.50 12.36 -7.17
C GLY A 52 -5.63 11.12 -6.92
N LEU A 53 -5.81 10.40 -5.81
CA LEU A 53 -5.10 9.16 -5.50
C LEU A 53 -5.87 7.93 -6.00
N MET A 54 -5.98 7.83 -7.32
CA MET A 54 -6.74 6.77 -7.99
C MET A 54 -6.28 5.36 -7.58
N GLN A 55 -4.98 5.13 -7.51
CA GLN A 55 -4.48 3.79 -7.22
C GLN A 55 -4.81 3.29 -5.80
N ARG A 56 -4.86 4.20 -4.82
CA ARG A 56 -5.24 3.84 -3.45
C ARG A 56 -6.74 3.59 -3.33
N GLY A 57 -7.55 4.43 -3.99
CA GLY A 57 -9.00 4.21 -4.04
C GLY A 57 -9.36 2.89 -4.70
N LEU A 58 -8.72 2.56 -5.82
CA LEU A 58 -8.94 1.32 -6.54
C LEU A 58 -8.55 0.10 -5.70
N PHE A 59 -7.48 0.19 -4.93
CA PHE A 59 -7.05 -0.88 -4.03
C PHE A 59 -8.11 -1.20 -2.97
N PHE A 60 -8.71 -0.19 -2.32
CA PHE A 60 -9.78 -0.40 -1.36
C PHE A 60 -11.05 -0.96 -2.02
N MET A 61 -11.42 -0.45 -3.20
CA MET A 61 -12.55 -1.00 -3.96
C MET A 61 -12.33 -2.48 -4.29
N LEU A 62 -11.13 -2.84 -4.78
CA LEU A 62 -10.83 -4.22 -5.14
C LEU A 62 -10.73 -5.14 -3.92
N LEU A 63 -10.22 -4.64 -2.78
CA LEU A 63 -10.24 -5.39 -1.52
C LEU A 63 -11.66 -5.71 -1.09
N VAL A 64 -12.60 -4.76 -1.15
CA VAL A 64 -13.99 -4.99 -0.78
C VAL A 64 -14.66 -5.98 -1.72
N VAL A 65 -14.44 -5.86 -3.04
CA VAL A 65 -14.96 -6.83 -4.02
C VAL A 65 -14.39 -8.22 -3.79
N LEU A 66 -13.08 -8.33 -3.52
CA LEU A 66 -12.41 -9.60 -3.26
C LEU A 66 -12.90 -10.23 -1.95
N ASP A 67 -13.12 -9.44 -0.91
CA ASP A 67 -13.66 -9.89 0.37
C ASP A 67 -15.08 -10.45 0.21
N ILE A 68 -15.96 -9.73 -0.50
CA ILE A 68 -17.32 -10.22 -0.83
C ILE A 68 -17.27 -11.52 -1.65
N PHE A 69 -16.38 -11.58 -2.65
CA PHE A 69 -16.18 -12.80 -3.43
C PHE A 69 -15.71 -13.97 -2.54
N MET A 70 -14.82 -13.70 -1.59
CA MET A 70 -14.31 -14.72 -0.68
C MET A 70 -15.40 -15.22 0.29
N ILE A 71 -16.21 -14.32 0.84
CA ILE A 71 -17.36 -14.66 1.69
C ILE A 71 -18.34 -15.56 0.93
N THR A 72 -18.72 -15.17 -0.30
CA THR A 72 -19.66 -15.94 -1.12
C THR A 72 -19.09 -17.29 -1.57
N PHE A 73 -17.79 -17.35 -1.89
CA PHE A 73 -17.11 -18.60 -2.22
C PHE A 73 -17.09 -19.57 -1.04
N LEU A 74 -16.71 -19.11 0.16
CA LEU A 74 -16.67 -19.94 1.37
C LEU A 74 -18.07 -20.39 1.80
N ALA A 75 -19.07 -19.51 1.72
CA ALA A 75 -20.45 -19.81 2.13
C ALA A 75 -21.10 -20.89 1.25
N ASN A 76 -20.73 -20.99 -0.02
CA ASN A 76 -21.27 -21.99 -0.95
C ASN A 76 -20.56 -23.36 -0.88
N GLN A 77 -19.49 -23.49 -0.09
CA GLN A 77 -18.69 -24.71 -0.04
C GLN A 77 -19.28 -25.73 0.96
N GLN A 78 -19.53 -26.98 0.54
CA GLN A 78 -20.25 -27.98 1.36
C GLN A 78 -19.58 -28.36 2.71
N ASN A 79 -18.29 -28.07 2.90
CA ASN A 79 -17.58 -28.23 4.18
C ASN A 79 -17.23 -26.85 4.76
N THR A 80 -18.25 -26.02 5.00
CA THR A 80 -18.04 -24.64 5.47
C THR A 80 -17.48 -24.64 6.89
N SER A 81 -16.31 -24.04 7.08
CA SER A 81 -15.88 -23.59 8.40
C SER A 81 -16.63 -22.29 8.74
N ALA A 82 -17.71 -22.41 9.51
CA ALA A 82 -18.49 -21.26 9.99
C ALA A 82 -17.63 -20.09 10.52
N PRO A 83 -16.52 -20.34 11.26
CA PRO A 83 -15.65 -19.26 11.73
C PRO A 83 -14.99 -18.44 10.61
N ALA A 84 -14.67 -19.05 9.48
CA ALA A 84 -13.97 -18.38 8.39
C ALA A 84 -14.89 -17.38 7.68
N VAL A 85 -16.15 -17.76 7.42
CA VAL A 85 -17.16 -16.86 6.86
C VAL A 85 -17.41 -15.67 7.79
N THR A 86 -17.53 -15.92 9.10
CA THR A 86 -17.69 -14.86 10.10
C THR A 86 -16.48 -13.92 10.14
N LEU A 87 -15.26 -14.45 10.03
CA LEU A 87 -14.03 -13.66 10.06
C LEU A 87 -13.92 -12.71 8.85
N PHE A 88 -14.17 -13.21 7.64
CA PHE A 88 -14.21 -12.34 6.45
C PHE A 88 -15.36 -11.32 6.52
N SER A 89 -16.53 -11.72 7.02
CA SER A 89 -17.64 -10.77 7.24
C SER A 89 -17.31 -9.67 8.25
N LEU A 90 -16.43 -9.94 9.23
CA LEU A 90 -15.94 -8.93 10.18
C LEU A 90 -14.83 -8.06 9.57
N CYS A 91 -14.06 -8.57 8.62
CA CYS A 91 -13.07 -7.78 7.88
C CYS A 91 -13.72 -6.66 7.05
N LEU A 92 -14.88 -6.90 6.44
CA LEU A 92 -15.58 -5.92 5.60
C LEU A 92 -15.78 -4.55 6.27
N PRO A 93 -16.43 -4.44 7.46
CA PRO A 93 -16.58 -3.16 8.15
C PRO A 93 -15.23 -2.56 8.58
N VAL A 94 -14.25 -3.38 8.95
CA VAL A 94 -12.91 -2.91 9.33
C VAL A 94 -12.21 -2.23 8.15
N VAL A 95 -12.20 -2.88 6.98
CA VAL A 95 -11.64 -2.34 5.73
C VAL A 95 -12.37 -1.06 5.33
N TYR A 96 -13.69 -1.05 5.46
CA TYR A 96 -14.51 0.11 5.14
C TYR A 96 -14.16 1.32 6.01
N PHE A 97 -14.15 1.18 7.34
CA PHE A 97 -13.76 2.26 8.25
C PHE A 97 -12.32 2.71 8.03
N TYR A 98 -11.41 1.76 7.77
CA TYR A 98 -10.02 2.09 7.46
C TYR A 98 -9.93 2.96 6.19
N SER A 99 -10.67 2.63 5.13
CA SER A 99 -10.70 3.43 3.90
C SER A 99 -11.17 4.87 4.16
N LEU A 100 -12.18 5.03 5.02
CA LEU A 100 -12.73 6.33 5.42
C LEU A 100 -11.69 7.16 6.21
N PHE A 101 -11.09 6.59 7.25
CA PHE A 101 -10.10 7.29 8.06
C PHE A 101 -8.83 7.61 7.26
N ASP A 102 -8.38 6.71 6.39
CA ASP A 102 -7.22 6.96 5.53
C ASP A 102 -7.49 8.14 4.57
N ALA A 103 -8.66 8.19 3.93
CA ALA A 103 -9.04 9.29 3.05
C ALA A 103 -9.07 10.66 3.79
N LEU A 104 -9.60 10.67 5.02
CA LEU A 104 -9.63 11.88 5.86
C LEU A 104 -8.23 12.34 6.27
N GLN A 105 -7.39 11.43 6.77
CA GLN A 105 -5.99 11.76 7.15
C GLN A 105 -5.18 12.25 5.96
N LEU A 106 -5.40 11.65 4.79
CA LEU A 106 -4.71 12.03 3.56
C LEU A 106 -5.13 13.42 3.06
N THR A 107 -6.40 13.78 3.24
CA THR A 107 -6.88 15.15 2.96
C THR A 107 -6.13 16.17 3.80
N ASP A 108 -5.90 15.88 5.09
CA ASP A 108 -5.19 16.77 6.01
C ASP A 108 -3.71 16.91 5.68
N ARG A 109 -3.10 15.82 5.22
CA ARG A 109 -1.72 15.86 4.72
C ARG A 109 -1.63 16.71 3.47
N LEU A 110 -2.49 16.47 2.47
CA LEU A 110 -2.49 17.20 1.20
C LEU A 110 -2.78 18.69 1.38
N ASN A 111 -3.75 19.04 2.24
CA ASN A 111 -4.05 20.44 2.53
C ASN A 111 -2.88 21.15 3.20
N ARG A 112 -2.18 20.52 4.16
CA ARG A 112 -0.97 21.08 4.76
C ARG A 112 0.15 21.27 3.74
N TYR A 113 0.36 20.30 2.85
CA TYR A 113 1.33 20.46 1.76
C TYR A 113 0.99 21.63 0.84
N ALA A 114 -0.28 21.76 0.45
CA ALA A 114 -0.73 22.89 -0.37
C ALA A 114 -0.53 24.24 0.32
N GLU A 115 -0.74 24.32 1.65
CA GLU A 115 -0.48 25.51 2.46
C GLU A 115 1.03 25.83 2.53
N LEU A 116 1.90 24.81 2.73
CA LEU A 116 3.36 24.99 2.75
C LEU A 116 3.92 25.48 1.40
N LEU A 117 3.41 24.92 0.30
CA LEU A 117 3.75 25.34 -1.07
C LEU A 117 3.39 26.82 -1.31
N GLN A 118 2.22 27.26 -0.82
CA GLN A 118 1.80 28.66 -0.90
C GLN A 118 2.68 29.59 -0.07
N MET A 119 3.01 29.19 1.17
CA MET A 119 3.83 30.02 2.08
C MET A 119 5.22 30.29 1.55
N ALA A 120 5.77 29.34 0.80
CA ALA A 120 7.16 29.41 0.43
C ALA A 120 7.38 29.97 -1.00
N GLY A 121 6.32 30.51 -1.62
CA GLY A 121 6.38 31.43 -2.78
C GLY A 121 6.96 30.82 -4.06
N THR A 122 7.21 31.64 -5.09
CA THR A 122 7.85 31.23 -6.37
C THR A 122 9.31 30.77 -6.22
N ALA A 123 9.81 30.57 -4.99
CA ALA A 123 11.16 30.09 -4.71
C ALA A 123 11.32 28.56 -4.84
N TRP A 124 10.23 27.82 -5.09
CA TRP A 124 10.29 26.39 -5.42
C TRP A 124 10.35 26.20 -6.93
N GLU A 125 11.57 26.27 -7.46
CA GLU A 125 11.88 25.78 -8.81
C GLU A 125 11.99 24.24 -8.85
N GLY A 126 11.80 23.59 -7.70
CA GLY A 126 12.02 22.16 -7.49
C GLY A 126 10.80 21.30 -7.80
N GLU A 127 11.08 20.17 -8.46
CA GLU A 127 10.23 18.98 -8.53
C GLU A 127 9.34 18.81 -7.28
N TYR A 128 8.07 18.42 -7.49
CA TYR A 128 7.16 18.00 -6.42
C TYR A 128 7.92 17.28 -5.29
N PRO A 129 7.79 17.71 -4.02
CA PRO A 129 8.59 17.15 -2.94
C PRO A 129 8.49 15.63 -2.97
N ALA A 130 9.63 14.93 -2.90
CA ALA A 130 9.72 13.48 -3.11
C ALA A 130 8.71 12.68 -2.26
N SER A 131 8.23 13.22 -1.13
CA SER A 131 7.16 12.67 -0.31
C SER A 131 5.80 12.63 -1.02
N LEU A 132 5.42 13.69 -1.73
CA LEU A 132 4.19 13.82 -2.50
C LEU A 132 4.26 12.92 -3.75
N GLN A 133 5.41 12.94 -4.42
CA GLN A 133 5.68 12.03 -5.54
C GLN A 133 5.63 10.55 -5.10
N ARG A 134 6.14 10.20 -3.91
CA ARG A 134 6.01 8.84 -3.34
C ARG A 134 4.59 8.47 -2.93
N MET A 135 3.76 9.44 -2.54
CA MET A 135 2.35 9.17 -2.24
C MET A 135 1.52 8.94 -3.51
N MET A 136 1.85 9.63 -4.60
CA MET A 136 1.20 9.52 -5.91
C MET A 136 1.75 8.38 -6.76
N LYS A 137 3.06 8.10 -6.70
CA LYS A 137 3.65 6.92 -7.34
C LYS A 137 3.12 5.70 -6.61
N GLY A 138 2.20 5.03 -7.29
CA GLY A 138 1.78 3.68 -6.97
C GLY A 138 2.90 2.80 -6.51
N THR A 139 2.90 2.46 -5.23
CA THR A 139 3.64 1.29 -4.78
C THR A 139 3.11 0.07 -5.54
N ASN A 140 3.90 -1.00 -5.64
CA ASN A 140 3.59 -2.29 -6.28
C ASN A 140 2.39 -3.04 -5.64
N LEU A 141 1.39 -2.33 -5.13
CA LEU A 141 0.19 -2.81 -4.45
C LEU A 141 -0.62 -3.75 -5.33
N GLY A 142 -0.69 -3.50 -6.65
CA GLY A 142 -1.35 -4.42 -7.58
C GLY A 142 -0.64 -5.78 -7.63
N ILE A 143 0.69 -5.78 -7.71
CA ILE A 143 1.51 -7.01 -7.68
C ILE A 143 1.34 -7.71 -6.33
N LEU A 144 1.40 -6.95 -5.23
CA LEU A 144 1.23 -7.48 -3.88
C LEU A 144 -0.13 -8.17 -3.74
N LEU A 145 -1.19 -7.57 -4.28
CA LEU A 145 -2.54 -8.13 -4.22
C LEU A 145 -2.72 -9.36 -5.10
N ILE A 146 -2.12 -9.38 -6.30
CA ILE A 146 -2.08 -10.58 -7.15
C ILE A 146 -1.33 -11.71 -6.44
N VAL A 147 -0.19 -11.42 -5.83
CA VAL A 147 0.61 -12.40 -5.08
C VAL A 147 -0.17 -12.90 -3.86
N THR A 148 -0.79 -12.02 -3.08
CA THR A 148 -1.62 -12.40 -1.93
C THR A 148 -2.81 -13.23 -2.35
N GLY A 149 -3.53 -12.83 -3.40
CA GLY A 149 -4.69 -13.58 -3.93
C GLY A 149 -4.28 -14.95 -4.48
N CYS A 150 -3.18 -15.02 -5.23
CA CYS A 150 -2.61 -16.28 -5.72
C CYS A 150 -2.21 -17.20 -4.57
N LEU A 151 -1.52 -16.66 -3.55
CA LEU A 151 -1.11 -17.41 -2.36
C LEU A 151 -2.32 -17.96 -1.59
N VAL A 152 -3.36 -17.14 -1.39
CA VAL A 152 -4.61 -17.56 -0.75
C VAL A 152 -5.31 -18.64 -1.58
N PHE A 153 -5.37 -18.50 -2.91
CA PHE A 153 -5.93 -19.52 -3.80
C PHE A 153 -5.17 -20.85 -3.71
N LEU A 154 -3.83 -20.78 -3.68
CA LEU A 154 -2.95 -21.94 -3.59
C LEU A 154 -3.11 -22.67 -2.24
N VAL A 155 -3.24 -21.93 -1.13
CA VAL A 155 -3.55 -22.47 0.20
C VAL A 155 -4.97 -23.04 0.25
N SER A 156 -5.95 -22.33 -0.33
CA SER A 156 -7.36 -22.75 -0.34
C SER A 156 -7.59 -24.03 -1.15
N LYS A 157 -6.73 -24.33 -2.13
CA LYS A 157 -6.81 -25.56 -2.93
C LYS A 157 -6.36 -26.82 -2.18
N LYS A 158 -6.06 -26.74 -0.87
CA LYS A 158 -5.58 -27.87 -0.04
C LYS A 158 -4.54 -28.71 -0.79
N PRO A 159 -3.34 -28.18 -1.07
CA PRO A 159 -2.34 -28.92 -1.82
C PRO A 159 -2.01 -30.21 -1.06
N ASP A 160 -1.94 -31.34 -1.77
CA ASP A 160 -1.75 -32.67 -1.18
C ASP A 160 -0.46 -32.79 -0.35
N TRP A 161 0.52 -31.91 -0.58
CA TRP A 161 1.72 -31.81 0.25
C TRP A 161 1.45 -31.22 1.64
N PHE A 162 0.47 -30.31 1.78
CA PHE A 162 0.09 -29.72 3.07
C PHE A 162 -0.65 -30.72 3.95
N SER A 163 -1.46 -31.61 3.36
CA SER A 163 -2.07 -32.72 4.11
C SER A 163 -1.02 -33.73 4.56
N PHE A 164 0.03 -34.00 3.77
CA PHE A 164 1.18 -34.79 4.22
C PHE A 164 1.88 -34.17 5.43
N LEU A 165 2.18 -32.87 5.41
CA LEU A 165 2.81 -32.17 6.54
C LEU A 165 1.90 -32.16 7.78
N TYR A 166 0.61 -31.85 7.60
CA TYR A 166 -0.36 -31.85 8.70
C TYR A 166 -0.55 -33.25 9.31
N ASN A 167 -0.60 -34.29 8.48
CA ASN A 167 -0.66 -35.67 8.94
C ASN A 167 0.66 -36.12 9.60
N MET A 168 1.81 -35.62 9.15
CA MET A 168 3.10 -35.91 9.79
C MET A 168 3.23 -35.23 11.16
N MET A 169 2.63 -34.04 11.34
CA MET A 169 2.58 -33.30 12.62
C MET A 169 1.50 -33.81 13.58
N GLY A 170 0.37 -34.28 13.07
CA GLY A 170 -0.73 -34.85 13.87
C GLY A 170 -0.60 -36.35 14.16
N SER A 171 0.33 -37.05 13.50
CA SER A 171 0.61 -38.46 13.71
C SER A 171 1.62 -38.66 14.86
N LEU A 172 1.45 -39.76 15.61
CA LEU A 172 2.42 -40.29 16.58
C LEU A 172 3.87 -40.32 16.03
N ILE A 173 4.03 -40.46 14.72
CA ILE A 173 5.33 -40.47 14.04
C ILE A 173 6.05 -39.12 14.16
N GLY A 174 5.34 -37.99 14.01
CA GLY A 174 5.93 -36.66 14.17
C GLY A 174 6.40 -36.41 15.59
N SER A 175 5.59 -36.80 16.57
CA SER A 175 5.92 -36.73 18.00
C SER A 175 7.17 -37.54 18.32
N CYS A 176 7.27 -38.79 17.84
CA CYS A 176 8.44 -39.64 18.05
C CYS A 176 9.72 -39.05 17.42
N VAL A 177 9.63 -38.49 16.21
CA VAL A 177 10.77 -37.86 15.55
C VAL A 177 11.25 -36.63 16.31
N LEU A 178 10.34 -35.79 16.81
CA LEU A 178 10.72 -34.62 17.62
C LEU A 178 11.39 -35.00 18.94
N ILE A 179 10.86 -36.02 19.63
CA ILE A 179 11.43 -36.52 20.89
C ILE A 179 12.84 -37.06 20.65
N LEU A 180 13.04 -37.85 19.59
CA LEU A 180 14.36 -38.37 19.23
C LEU A 180 15.35 -37.27 18.82
N ALA A 181 14.91 -36.27 18.05
CA ALA A 181 15.74 -35.14 17.68
C ALA A 181 16.15 -34.29 18.89
N GLY A 182 15.22 -34.06 19.84
CA GLY A 182 15.51 -33.37 21.10
C GLY A 182 16.52 -34.11 21.96
N LEU A 183 16.37 -35.44 22.12
CA LEU A 183 17.33 -36.29 22.82
C LEU A 183 18.70 -36.29 22.14
N ALA A 184 18.74 -36.40 20.82
CA ALA A 184 19.99 -36.38 20.06
C ALA A 184 20.71 -35.03 20.23
N MET A 185 19.98 -33.91 20.13
CA MET A 185 20.55 -32.58 20.33
C MET A 185 21.07 -32.40 21.77
N PHE A 186 20.32 -32.84 22.77
CA PHE A 186 20.74 -32.79 24.18
C PHE A 186 22.04 -33.59 24.42
N VAL A 187 22.15 -34.78 23.83
CA VAL A 187 23.36 -35.60 23.95
C VAL A 187 24.54 -34.95 23.21
N LEU A 188 24.31 -34.34 22.04
CA LEU A 188 25.34 -33.62 21.30
C LEU A 188 25.86 -32.41 22.09
N ASP A 189 24.98 -31.68 22.77
CA ASP A 189 25.35 -30.53 23.60
C ASP A 189 26.07 -30.97 24.89
N THR A 190 25.60 -32.06 25.52
CA THR A 190 26.25 -32.65 26.70
C THR A 190 27.65 -33.19 26.40
N ARG A 191 27.89 -33.65 25.16
CA ARG A 191 29.22 -34.09 24.69
C ARG A 191 30.17 -32.92 24.40
N LYS A 192 29.65 -31.73 24.16
CA LYS A 192 30.44 -30.53 23.84
C LYS A 192 30.92 -29.78 25.10
N ASN A 193 30.30 -30.07 26.24
CA ASN A 193 30.56 -29.45 27.54
C ASN A 193 31.33 -30.38 28.53
N LYS A 194 31.90 -31.48 28.02
CA LYS A 194 32.93 -32.30 28.70
C LYS A 194 34.24 -32.15 27.96
#